data_AF-A0A814U7W8-F1
#
_entry.id   AF-A0A814U7W8-F1
#
_cell.length_a   1.000
_cell.length_b   1.000
_cell.length_c   1.000
_cell.angle_alpha   90.00
_cell.angle_beta   90.00
_cell.angle_gamma   90.00
#
_symmetry.space_group_name_H-M   'P 1'
#
loop_
_entity.id
_entity.type
_entity.pdbx_description
1 polymer ?
#
loop_
_entity_poly.entity_id
_entity_poly.type
_entity_poly.pdbx_seq_one_letter_code
_entity_poly.pdbx_strand_id
1 'polypeptide(L)'
;MTSTSTMKTFSLSSCDWIGFDLDHTLVRYRLPELHTLIYESMRQYLVDKHQYNPKLLQIPYAHDFGVKALVYDSLYGNLIQLDSNGLVHTALHGVKTRLTLEEIKRFYPNTLEDIEEDVSKRFLCIFTYFEHCISYLIANIVDLIDNENLFENSSTKNINLNEKYSWFLADFTNGFEYLFSDFNRGNYFSSIRQNPEKFIYQRLDVRQWLEKLKKSNKYLFLATNSRFDYTNLLATYAFGNDWQDLFHLIIVDCKKPSFFLSNTTKRLFHRSIDNDNNIISVTNDDIIKNFDKNYIYSLGNSEDLHLIMSQISNKDPIVIYFGDHIKSDINALKRNTNWLAGVIVEELEYDIPPTIIHTTKHYKSNQLSINNELYTKGNHSKYFSSFFTSPSDSIIFDNDETKFEQTNPDALLPALTSSYWYTYITKHAHLSLSCLSVLANHFDLDHQFEHDQQTKHFVILH
;
A
#
# COMPACT_ATOMS: atom_id res chain seq x y z
N MET A 1 -12.82 -1.53 -31.47
CA MET A 1 -11.35 -1.41 -31.60
C MET A 1 -11.03 0.02 -31.98
N THR A 2 -11.07 0.93 -31.01
CA THR A 2 -10.59 2.31 -31.15
C THR A 2 -9.10 2.32 -30.83
N SER A 3 -8.33 2.96 -31.70
CA SER A 3 -6.87 3.03 -31.63
C SER A 3 -6.42 3.65 -30.30
N THR A 4 -5.71 2.88 -29.48
CA THR A 4 -4.85 3.42 -28.43
C THR A 4 -3.72 4.17 -29.13
N SER A 5 -3.92 5.44 -29.46
CA SER A 5 -2.79 6.33 -29.69
C SER A 5 -1.98 6.32 -28.40
N THR A 6 -0.77 5.80 -28.45
CA THR A 6 0.15 5.86 -27.32
C THR A 6 0.35 7.32 -26.96
N MET A 7 -0.26 7.78 -25.86
CA MET A 7 -0.08 9.14 -25.36
C MET A 7 1.41 9.33 -25.08
N LYS A 8 2.07 10.15 -25.90
CA LYS A 8 3.51 10.44 -25.75
C LYS A 8 3.80 11.25 -24.49
N THR A 9 2.84 12.05 -24.06
CA THR A 9 2.89 12.86 -22.85
C THR A 9 1.56 12.83 -22.12
N PHE A 10 1.59 13.07 -20.82
CA PHE A 10 0.44 13.19 -19.94
C PHE A 10 0.52 14.51 -19.17
N SER A 11 -0.62 15.12 -18.88
CA SER A 11 -0.72 16.31 -18.04
C SER A 11 -1.99 16.21 -17.21
N LEU A 12 -1.96 16.68 -15.97
CA LEU A 12 -3.16 16.76 -15.15
C LEU A 12 -4.20 17.72 -15.75
N SER A 13 -3.78 18.66 -16.60
CA SER A 13 -4.70 19.54 -17.32
C SER A 13 -5.55 18.81 -18.36
N SER A 14 -5.15 17.64 -18.84
CA SER A 14 -5.97 16.84 -19.75
C SER A 14 -7.03 16.00 -19.03
N CYS A 15 -6.87 15.74 -17.73
CA CYS A 15 -7.87 15.05 -16.92
C CYS A 15 -9.09 15.94 -16.68
N ASP A 16 -10.28 15.35 -16.77
CA ASP A 16 -11.53 16.00 -16.36
C ASP A 16 -11.85 15.69 -14.89
N TRP A 17 -11.58 14.45 -14.50
CA TRP A 17 -11.80 13.94 -13.16
C TRP A 17 -10.51 13.44 -12.54
N ILE A 18 -10.29 13.80 -11.27
CA ILE A 18 -9.14 13.36 -10.47
C ILE A 18 -9.70 12.71 -9.20
N GLY A 19 -9.44 11.42 -9.07
CA GLY A 19 -9.89 10.59 -7.96
C GLY A 19 -8.77 10.25 -7.01
N PHE A 20 -9.13 10.01 -5.75
CA PHE A 20 -8.17 9.69 -4.72
C PHE A 20 -8.69 8.60 -3.79
N ASP A 21 -7.79 7.74 -3.31
CA ASP A 21 -7.95 7.09 -2.01
C ASP A 21 -7.62 8.06 -0.86
N LEU A 22 -8.04 7.71 0.35
CA LEU A 22 -7.75 8.44 1.56
C LEU A 22 -6.45 7.98 2.22
N ASP A 23 -6.48 6.80 2.83
CA ASP A 23 -5.39 6.23 3.64
C ASP A 23 -4.14 6.02 2.78
N HIS A 24 -2.97 6.45 3.27
CA HIS A 24 -1.67 6.41 2.58
C HIS A 24 -1.60 7.12 1.21
N THR A 25 -2.68 7.77 0.76
CA THR A 25 -2.72 8.54 -0.48
C THR A 25 -2.87 10.03 -0.18
N LEU A 26 -4.06 10.46 0.22
CA LEU A 26 -4.34 11.83 0.67
C LEU A 26 -3.82 12.06 2.09
N VAL A 27 -4.17 11.15 2.99
CA VAL A 27 -3.75 11.17 4.39
C VAL A 27 -2.49 10.33 4.52
N ARG A 28 -1.41 10.97 4.94
CA ARG A 28 -0.14 10.30 5.19
C ARG A 28 0.01 10.00 6.67
N TYR A 29 0.42 8.78 6.97
CA TYR A 29 0.68 8.33 8.32
C TYR A 29 2.14 8.52 8.70
N ARG A 30 2.40 8.69 9.99
CA ARG A 30 3.71 8.53 10.59
C ARG A 30 3.93 7.04 10.79
N LEU A 31 4.64 6.41 9.85
CA LEU A 31 4.75 4.95 9.75
C LEU A 31 5.29 4.29 11.03
N PRO A 32 6.34 4.81 11.72
CA PRO A 32 6.80 4.19 12.97
C PRO A 32 5.70 4.09 14.02
N GLU A 33 4.95 5.16 14.24
CA GLU A 33 3.89 5.25 15.23
C GLU A 33 2.69 4.38 14.84
N LEU A 34 2.31 4.39 13.56
CA LEU A 34 1.23 3.54 13.03
C LEU A 34 1.57 2.05 13.16
N HIS A 35 2.75 1.64 12.68
CA HIS A 35 3.19 0.25 12.70
C HIS A 35 3.26 -0.28 14.13
N THR A 36 3.78 0.52 15.07
CA THR A 36 3.81 0.16 16.49
C THR A 36 2.41 -0.06 17.03
N LEU A 37 1.48 0.87 16.76
CA LEU A 37 0.09 0.77 17.24
C LEU A 37 -0.62 -0.49 16.70
N ILE A 38 -0.47 -0.79 15.42
CA ILE A 38 -1.08 -1.97 14.80
C ILE A 38 -0.46 -3.24 15.38
N TYR A 39 0.87 -3.33 15.41
CA TYR A 39 1.60 -4.46 15.98
C TYR A 39 1.18 -4.73 17.43
N GLU A 40 1.14 -3.69 18.25
CA GLU A 40 0.75 -3.78 19.66
C GLU A 40 -0.71 -4.19 19.85
N SER A 41 -1.62 -3.62 19.05
CA SER A 41 -3.03 -3.99 19.09
C SER A 41 -3.24 -5.44 18.65
N MET A 42 -2.48 -5.90 17.67
CA MET A 42 -2.61 -7.23 17.10
C MET A 42 -2.09 -8.32 18.04
N ARG A 43 -0.89 -8.15 18.61
CA ARG A 43 -0.36 -9.09 19.62
C ARG A 43 -1.27 -9.17 20.86
N GLN A 44 -1.83 -8.04 21.29
CA GLN A 44 -2.78 -8.01 22.41
C GLN A 44 -4.05 -8.81 22.06
N TYR A 45 -4.59 -8.63 20.86
CA TYR A 45 -5.72 -9.41 20.38
C TYR A 45 -5.43 -10.92 20.37
N LEU A 46 -4.27 -11.34 19.86
CA LEU A 46 -3.89 -12.76 19.80
C LEU A 46 -3.79 -13.38 21.20
N VAL A 47 -3.23 -12.66 22.18
CA VAL A 47 -3.15 -13.14 23.57
C VAL A 47 -4.54 -13.18 24.22
N ASP A 48 -5.31 -12.11 24.12
CA ASP A 48 -6.60 -11.99 24.82
C ASP A 48 -7.70 -12.86 24.22
N LYS A 49 -7.72 -13.03 22.89
CA LYS A 49 -8.80 -13.73 22.17
C LYS A 49 -8.45 -15.12 21.73
N HIS A 50 -7.17 -15.41 21.51
CA HIS A 50 -6.70 -16.70 21.00
C HIS A 50 -5.72 -17.41 21.94
N GLN A 51 -5.49 -16.86 23.13
CA GLN A 51 -4.69 -17.48 24.20
C GLN A 51 -3.23 -17.75 23.80
N TYR A 52 -2.69 -16.96 22.86
CA TYR A 52 -1.27 -16.99 22.54
C TYR A 52 -0.44 -16.69 23.80
N ASN A 53 0.78 -17.20 23.85
CA ASN A 53 1.68 -17.03 24.99
C ASN A 53 1.82 -15.54 25.36
N PRO A 54 1.52 -15.14 26.61
CA PRO A 54 1.64 -13.75 27.07
C PRO A 54 3.03 -13.13 26.90
N LYS A 55 4.09 -13.94 26.76
CA LYS A 55 5.43 -13.46 26.39
C LYS A 55 5.45 -12.66 25.08
N LEU A 56 4.50 -12.89 24.18
CA LEU A 56 4.35 -12.10 22.95
C LEU A 56 4.15 -10.59 23.25
N LEU A 57 3.55 -10.25 24.39
CA LEU A 57 3.37 -8.86 24.84
C LEU A 57 4.66 -8.20 25.34
N GLN A 58 5.75 -8.95 25.49
CA GLN A 58 7.04 -8.44 25.91
C GLN A 58 7.97 -8.15 24.73
N ILE A 59 7.59 -8.55 23.51
CA ILE A 59 8.37 -8.32 22.29
C ILE A 59 7.96 -6.96 21.71
N PRO A 60 8.83 -5.94 21.70
CA PRO A 60 8.54 -4.64 21.09
C PRO A 60 8.63 -4.73 19.57
N TYR A 61 7.96 -3.82 18.86
CA TYR A 61 8.08 -3.76 17.40
C TYR A 61 9.50 -3.35 16.98
N ALA A 62 10.08 -4.10 16.04
CA ALA A 62 11.38 -3.81 15.45
C ALA A 62 11.21 -3.03 14.12
N HIS A 63 11.44 -1.72 14.16
CA HIS A 63 11.29 -0.83 13.01
C HIS A 63 12.25 -1.11 11.85
N ASP A 64 13.37 -1.77 12.15
CA ASP A 64 14.42 -2.13 11.21
C ASP A 64 14.31 -3.60 10.74
N PHE A 65 13.17 -4.25 10.99
CA PHE A 65 12.99 -5.65 10.62
C PHE A 65 12.80 -5.85 9.11
N GLY A 66 11.72 -5.30 8.54
CA GLY A 66 11.28 -5.64 7.19
C GLY A 66 11.27 -4.46 6.23
N VAL A 67 10.91 -4.74 4.98
CA VAL A 67 10.45 -3.74 3.99
C VAL A 67 9.00 -4.04 3.57
N LYS A 68 8.32 -3.11 2.89
CA LYS A 68 7.02 -3.40 2.26
C LYS A 68 7.19 -4.44 1.16
N ALA A 69 6.12 -5.19 0.86
CA ALA A 69 6.08 -6.17 -0.22
C ALA A 69 7.01 -7.39 -0.02
N LEU A 70 7.20 -7.79 1.23
CA LEU A 70 7.58 -9.16 1.55
C LEU A 70 6.44 -10.13 1.20
N VAL A 71 6.78 -11.39 0.96
CA VAL A 71 5.82 -12.47 0.76
C VAL A 71 6.01 -13.49 1.88
N TYR A 72 4.95 -13.86 2.56
CA TYR A 72 4.98 -14.94 3.53
C TYR A 72 4.54 -16.25 2.87
N ASP A 73 5.42 -17.26 2.88
CA ASP A 73 5.13 -18.62 2.44
C ASP A 73 4.69 -19.46 3.63
N SER A 74 3.38 -19.71 3.71
CA SER A 74 2.77 -20.47 4.79
C SER A 74 3.02 -21.98 4.73
N LEU A 75 3.59 -22.50 3.65
CA LEU A 75 4.00 -23.90 3.57
C LEU A 75 5.28 -24.15 4.39
N TYR A 76 6.24 -23.22 4.32
CA TYR A 76 7.56 -23.37 4.94
C TYR A 76 7.81 -22.42 6.12
N GLY A 77 6.90 -21.47 6.38
CA GLY A 77 7.08 -20.49 7.46
C GLY A 77 8.15 -19.44 7.15
N ASN A 78 8.33 -19.09 5.87
CA ASN A 78 9.40 -18.20 5.42
C ASN A 78 8.84 -16.85 4.96
N LEU A 79 9.50 -15.76 5.34
CA LEU A 79 9.36 -14.47 4.67
C LEU A 79 10.36 -14.40 3.52
N ILE A 80 9.89 -14.13 2.31
CA ILE A 80 10.70 -14.16 1.09
C ILE A 80 10.62 -12.83 0.32
N GLN A 81 11.70 -12.52 -0.39
CA GLN A 81 11.76 -11.48 -1.41
C GLN A 81 12.07 -12.08 -2.78
N LEU A 82 11.43 -11.50 -3.80
CA LEU A 82 11.48 -11.97 -5.17
C LEU A 82 12.14 -10.94 -6.08
N ASP A 83 12.96 -11.43 -7.01
CA ASP A 83 13.48 -10.63 -8.11
C ASP A 83 12.40 -10.42 -9.20
N SER A 84 12.73 -9.65 -10.23
CA SER A 84 11.81 -9.37 -11.36
C SER A 84 11.33 -10.59 -12.13
N ASN A 85 12.00 -11.73 -12.00
CA ASN A 85 11.63 -13.00 -12.64
C ASN A 85 10.83 -13.91 -11.70
N GLY A 86 10.56 -13.48 -10.46
CA GLY A 86 9.88 -14.29 -9.45
C GLY A 86 10.79 -15.31 -8.78
N LEU A 87 12.11 -15.21 -8.90
CA LEU A 87 13.03 -16.06 -8.14
C LEU A 87 13.19 -15.53 -6.72
N VAL A 88 13.21 -16.44 -5.75
CA VAL A 88 13.53 -16.10 -4.36
C VAL A 88 15.02 -15.82 -4.24
N HIS A 89 15.39 -14.58 -3.92
CA HIS A 89 16.79 -14.20 -3.68
C HIS A 89 17.09 -14.00 -2.19
N THR A 90 16.07 -13.83 -1.35
CA THR A 90 16.23 -13.71 0.10
C THR A 90 15.06 -14.40 0.79
N ALA A 91 15.36 -15.21 1.80
CA ALA A 91 14.37 -15.88 2.62
C ALA A 91 14.83 -15.88 4.08
N LEU A 92 13.89 -15.58 4.99
CA LEU A 92 14.07 -15.57 6.43
C LEU A 92 13.04 -16.50 7.06
N HIS A 93 13.49 -17.44 7.88
CA HIS A 93 12.66 -18.31 8.70
C HIS A 93 12.64 -17.76 10.13
N GLY A 94 11.46 -17.40 10.63
CA GLY A 94 11.35 -16.67 11.89
C GLY A 94 12.01 -15.28 11.84
N VAL A 95 12.53 -14.78 12.96
CA VAL A 95 13.08 -13.41 13.06
C VAL A 95 14.55 -13.32 12.63
N LYS A 96 15.34 -14.38 12.84
CA LYS A 96 16.81 -14.30 12.69
C LYS A 96 17.43 -15.30 11.71
N THR A 97 16.72 -16.36 11.35
CA THR A 97 17.32 -17.45 10.57
C THR A 97 17.24 -17.14 9.09
N ARG A 98 18.30 -16.56 8.51
CA ARG A 98 18.39 -16.35 7.06
C ARG A 98 18.75 -17.66 6.37
N LEU A 99 17.98 -18.03 5.35
CA LEU A 99 18.26 -19.24 4.59
C LEU A 99 19.47 -19.03 3.66
N THR A 100 20.31 -20.05 3.57
CA THR A 100 21.43 -20.12 2.63
C THR A 100 20.94 -20.31 1.20
N LEU A 101 21.83 -20.11 0.22
CA LEU A 101 21.47 -20.27 -1.20
C LEU A 101 21.06 -21.70 -1.53
N GLU A 102 21.70 -22.68 -0.91
CA GLU A 102 21.38 -24.09 -1.09
C GLU A 102 19.99 -24.42 -0.53
N GLU A 103 19.64 -23.86 0.64
CA GLU A 103 18.30 -23.99 1.22
C GLU A 103 17.25 -23.30 0.37
N ILE A 104 17.50 -22.08 -0.09
CA ILE A 104 16.59 -21.36 -0.99
C ILE A 104 16.37 -22.17 -2.27
N LYS A 105 17.41 -22.68 -2.92
CA LYS A 105 17.28 -23.54 -4.12
C LYS A 105 16.53 -24.84 -3.84
N ARG A 106 16.63 -25.36 -2.61
CA ARG A 106 15.91 -26.56 -2.19
C ARG A 106 14.43 -26.30 -1.96
N PHE A 107 14.07 -25.20 -1.31
CA PHE A 107 12.68 -24.84 -1.01
C PHE A 107 11.96 -24.18 -2.21
N TYR A 108 12.70 -23.42 -3.01
CA TYR A 108 12.22 -22.60 -4.12
C TYR A 108 13.06 -22.84 -5.39
N PRO A 109 12.99 -24.05 -5.98
CA PRO A 109 13.80 -24.39 -7.15
C PRO A 109 13.37 -23.68 -8.45
N ASN A 110 12.15 -23.13 -8.48
CA ASN A 110 11.53 -22.54 -9.67
C ASN A 110 11.06 -21.11 -9.37
N THR A 111 10.81 -20.35 -10.45
CA THR A 111 10.14 -19.05 -10.39
C THR A 111 8.75 -19.18 -9.77
N LEU A 112 8.40 -18.21 -8.93
CA LEU A 112 7.05 -18.04 -8.41
C LEU A 112 6.31 -17.04 -9.31
N GLU A 113 5.21 -17.49 -9.91
CA GLU A 113 4.41 -16.71 -10.84
C GLU A 113 3.04 -16.40 -10.22
N ASP A 114 2.48 -15.24 -10.58
CA ASP A 114 1.15 -14.77 -10.20
C ASP A 114 0.80 -14.94 -8.70
N ILE A 115 1.80 -14.75 -7.82
CA ILE A 115 1.67 -14.93 -6.36
C ILE A 115 0.65 -13.97 -5.74
N GLU A 116 0.39 -12.84 -6.39
CA GLU A 116 -0.64 -11.89 -6.01
C GLU A 116 -2.05 -12.41 -6.26
N GLU A 117 -2.19 -13.43 -7.10
CA GLU A 117 -3.45 -14.10 -7.48
C GLU A 117 -3.51 -15.54 -6.97
N ASP A 118 -2.63 -15.91 -6.03
CA ASP A 118 -2.54 -17.28 -5.50
C ASP A 118 -3.87 -17.75 -4.87
N VAL A 119 -4.56 -18.61 -5.61
CA VAL A 119 -5.82 -19.24 -5.18
C VAL A 119 -5.61 -20.31 -4.10
N SER A 120 -4.40 -20.86 -3.98
CA SER A 120 -4.06 -21.86 -2.97
C SER A 120 -3.93 -21.26 -1.57
N LYS A 121 -3.81 -19.92 -1.49
CA LYS A 121 -3.57 -19.15 -0.25
C LYS A 121 -2.28 -19.56 0.48
N ARG A 122 -1.32 -20.13 -0.25
CA ARG A 122 0.00 -20.45 0.28
C ARG A 122 0.77 -19.17 0.54
N PHE A 123 0.74 -18.24 -0.41
CA PHE A 123 1.48 -17.00 -0.35
C PHE A 123 0.62 -15.85 0.15
N LEU A 124 1.05 -15.22 1.24
CA LEU A 124 0.49 -13.96 1.73
C LEU A 124 1.42 -12.82 1.31
N CYS A 125 1.01 -12.06 0.30
CA CYS A 125 1.73 -10.87 -0.14
C CYS A 125 1.42 -9.69 0.80
N ILE A 126 2.46 -9.10 1.39
CA ILE A 126 2.32 -8.01 2.37
C ILE A 126 2.31 -6.68 1.61
N PHE A 127 1.13 -6.29 1.13
CA PHE A 127 0.96 -5.20 0.18
C PHE A 127 0.82 -3.83 0.80
N THR A 128 0.31 -3.76 2.02
CA THR A 128 -0.09 -2.48 2.62
C THR A 128 0.85 -2.09 3.74
N TYR A 129 0.93 -0.79 4.01
CA TYR A 129 1.64 -0.29 5.20
C TYR A 129 0.98 -0.81 6.50
N PHE A 130 -0.34 -1.07 6.49
CA PHE A 130 -1.02 -1.70 7.62
C PHE A 130 -0.51 -3.12 7.91
N GLU A 131 -0.23 -3.91 6.87
CA GLU A 131 0.24 -5.29 6.99
C GLU A 131 1.76 -5.38 7.17
N HIS A 132 2.52 -4.34 6.82
CA HIS A 132 3.97 -4.35 6.90
C HIS A 132 4.48 -4.77 8.29
N CYS A 133 3.92 -4.18 9.35
CA CYS A 133 4.29 -4.52 10.73
C CYS A 133 3.94 -5.96 11.14
N ILE A 134 2.97 -6.57 10.44
CA ILE A 134 2.55 -7.95 10.66
C ILE A 134 3.58 -8.95 10.15
N SER A 135 4.44 -8.59 9.18
CA SER A 135 5.57 -9.44 8.78
C SER A 135 6.44 -9.83 9.98
N TYR A 136 6.77 -8.86 10.84
CA TYR A 136 7.53 -9.10 12.06
C TYR A 136 6.77 -9.95 13.07
N LEU A 137 5.47 -9.72 13.22
CA LEU A 137 4.66 -10.52 14.12
C LEU A 137 4.59 -11.99 13.66
N ILE A 138 4.39 -12.23 12.36
CA ILE A 138 4.42 -13.56 11.74
C ILE A 138 5.76 -14.25 12.02
N ALA A 139 6.88 -13.56 11.81
CA ALA A 139 8.21 -14.08 12.10
C ALA A 139 8.37 -14.52 13.58
N ASN A 140 7.91 -13.70 14.52
CA ASN A 140 7.93 -14.07 15.94
C ASN A 140 7.02 -15.27 16.24
N ILE A 141 5.85 -15.38 15.58
CA ILE A 141 4.97 -16.54 15.73
C ILE A 141 5.64 -17.82 15.22
N VAL A 142 6.35 -17.76 14.08
CA VAL A 142 7.13 -18.90 13.55
C VAL A 142 8.18 -19.34 14.57
N ASP A 143 8.96 -18.41 15.13
CA ASP A 143 9.95 -18.73 16.18
C ASP A 143 9.29 -19.37 17.42
N LEU A 144 8.13 -18.88 17.84
CA LEU A 144 7.41 -19.44 18.98
C LEU A 144 6.84 -20.84 18.70
N ILE A 145 6.41 -21.10 17.46
CA ILE A 145 5.96 -22.42 17.01
C ILE A 145 7.13 -23.41 17.08
N ASP A 146 8.29 -23.05 16.53
CA ASP A 146 9.45 -23.94 16.46
C ASP A 146 10.08 -24.24 17.81
N ASN A 147 9.99 -23.28 18.74
CA ASN A 147 10.46 -23.45 20.11
C ASN A 147 9.41 -24.07 21.05
N GLU A 148 8.29 -24.59 20.51
CA GLU A 148 7.17 -25.16 21.28
C GLU A 148 6.65 -24.23 22.39
N ASN A 149 6.76 -22.92 22.18
CA ASN A 149 6.46 -21.87 23.16
C ASN A 149 5.25 -21.01 22.75
N LEU A 150 4.53 -21.37 21.68
CA LEU A 150 3.42 -20.58 21.18
C LEU A 150 2.27 -20.43 22.19
N PHE A 151 2.07 -21.44 23.04
CA PHE A 151 1.03 -21.46 24.07
C PHE A 151 1.64 -21.80 25.44
N GLU A 152 1.01 -21.35 26.53
CA GLU A 152 1.41 -21.83 27.86
C GLU A 152 0.95 -23.30 28.05
N ASN A 153 1.81 -24.10 28.72
CA ASN A 153 1.64 -25.53 28.98
C ASN A 153 0.19 -25.85 29.36
N SER A 154 -0.51 -26.61 28.51
CA SER A 154 -1.91 -27.10 28.57
C SER A 154 -2.92 -26.53 27.56
N SER A 155 -2.54 -25.57 26.70
CA SER A 155 -3.40 -25.13 25.60
C SER A 155 -3.27 -26.09 24.40
N THR A 156 -3.91 -27.25 24.46
CA THR A 156 -3.89 -28.24 23.37
C THR A 156 -4.80 -27.79 22.22
N LYS A 157 -4.39 -26.79 21.43
CA LYS A 157 -4.83 -26.76 20.02
C LYS A 157 -4.07 -27.91 19.35
N ASN A 158 -4.80 -28.93 18.86
CA ASN A 158 -4.21 -29.95 18.00
C ASN A 158 -3.75 -29.27 16.70
N ILE A 159 -2.49 -28.83 16.67
CA ILE A 159 -1.91 -28.23 15.48
C ILE A 159 -1.76 -29.34 14.43
N ASN A 160 -2.46 -29.18 13.31
CA ASN A 160 -2.21 -30.00 12.15
C ASN A 160 -0.79 -29.72 11.66
N LEU A 161 0.12 -30.68 11.82
CA LEU A 161 1.52 -30.53 11.41
C LEU A 161 1.67 -30.24 9.91
N ASN A 162 0.69 -30.64 9.09
CA ASN A 162 0.67 -30.31 7.66
C ASN A 162 0.33 -28.84 7.37
N GLU A 163 -0.20 -28.12 8.37
CA GLU A 163 -0.60 -26.70 8.30
C GLU A 163 0.12 -25.87 9.38
N LYS A 164 1.26 -26.38 9.87
CA LYS A 164 2.01 -25.83 11.01
C LYS A 164 2.19 -24.31 10.94
N TYR A 165 2.46 -23.77 9.76
CA TYR A 165 2.76 -22.36 9.51
C TYR A 165 1.62 -21.59 8.82
N SER A 166 0.44 -22.18 8.65
CA SER A 166 -0.68 -21.54 7.94
C SER A 166 -1.92 -21.35 8.81
N TRP A 167 -2.19 -22.23 9.78
CA TRP A 167 -3.43 -22.19 10.56
C TRP A 167 -3.66 -20.86 11.29
N PHE A 168 -2.58 -20.23 11.78
CA PHE A 168 -2.67 -18.98 12.54
C PHE A 168 -3.08 -17.80 11.66
N LEU A 169 -2.94 -17.88 10.34
CA LEU A 169 -3.34 -16.80 9.43
C LEU A 169 -4.85 -16.50 9.52
N ALA A 170 -5.67 -17.47 9.91
CA ALA A 170 -7.07 -17.26 10.23
C ALA A 170 -7.25 -16.35 11.46
N ASP A 171 -6.46 -16.56 12.51
CA ASP A 171 -6.44 -15.69 13.69
C ASP A 171 -5.96 -14.28 13.32
N PHE A 172 -5.02 -14.17 12.37
CA PHE A 172 -4.63 -12.86 11.83
C PHE A 172 -5.77 -12.16 11.10
N THR A 173 -6.46 -12.87 10.21
CA THR A 173 -7.62 -12.35 9.46
C THR A 173 -8.71 -11.86 10.42
N ASN A 174 -9.03 -12.67 11.44
CA ASN A 174 -9.99 -12.31 12.47
C ASN A 174 -9.53 -11.12 13.32
N GLY A 175 -8.22 -10.97 13.55
CA GLY A 175 -7.66 -9.82 14.26
C GLY A 175 -7.73 -8.54 13.44
N PHE A 176 -7.43 -8.58 12.14
CA PHE A 176 -7.66 -7.44 11.24
C PHE A 176 -9.12 -7.00 11.28
N GLU A 177 -10.06 -7.95 11.17
CA GLU A 177 -11.48 -7.65 11.31
C GLU A 177 -11.80 -7.06 12.70
N TYR A 178 -11.24 -7.63 13.76
CA TYR A 178 -11.43 -7.13 15.13
C TYR A 178 -10.91 -5.69 15.30
N LEU A 179 -9.75 -5.37 14.77
CA LEU A 179 -9.09 -4.08 14.90
C LEU A 179 -9.78 -3.00 14.06
N PHE A 180 -10.23 -3.33 12.84
CA PHE A 180 -10.62 -2.31 11.85
C PHE A 180 -12.11 -2.22 11.54
N SER A 181 -12.96 -3.16 11.96
CA SER A 181 -14.41 -3.12 11.61
C SER A 181 -15.28 -2.26 12.53
N ASP A 182 -14.88 -2.04 13.78
CA ASP A 182 -15.66 -1.28 14.77
C ASP A 182 -14.84 -0.10 15.30
N PHE A 183 -15.25 1.10 14.90
CA PHE A 183 -14.61 2.36 15.26
C PHE A 183 -14.56 2.63 16.76
N ASN A 184 -15.42 1.99 17.56
CA ASN A 184 -15.46 2.16 19.01
C ASN A 184 -14.77 1.02 19.77
N ARG A 185 -14.21 0.04 19.06
CA ARG A 185 -13.59 -1.14 19.67
C ARG A 185 -12.07 -1.06 19.68
N GLY A 186 -11.50 -1.61 20.75
CA GLY A 186 -10.07 -1.84 20.86
C GLY A 186 -9.25 -0.55 20.94
N ASN A 187 -7.93 -0.71 20.93
CA ASN A 187 -7.01 0.40 21.14
C ASN A 187 -6.79 1.24 19.87
N TYR A 188 -6.83 0.63 18.68
CA TYR A 188 -6.42 1.24 17.42
C TYR A 188 -7.10 2.59 17.14
N PHE A 189 -8.42 2.59 16.89
CA PHE A 189 -9.15 3.83 16.57
C PHE A 189 -9.16 4.81 17.74
N SER A 190 -9.23 4.31 18.98
CA SER A 190 -9.23 5.16 20.17
C SER A 190 -7.94 5.96 20.32
N SER A 191 -6.78 5.33 20.05
CA SER A 191 -5.47 5.97 20.10
C SER A 191 -5.35 7.08 19.06
N ILE A 192 -5.77 6.81 17.82
CA ILE A 192 -5.75 7.81 16.74
C ILE A 192 -6.72 8.95 17.03
N ARG A 193 -7.92 8.66 17.55
CA ARG A 193 -8.91 9.69 17.90
C ARG A 193 -8.40 10.64 19.00
N GLN A 194 -7.69 10.10 19.98
CA GLN A 194 -7.20 10.88 21.11
C GLN A 194 -5.99 11.74 20.77
N ASN A 195 -5.08 11.24 19.92
CA ASN A 195 -3.83 11.94 19.58
C ASN A 195 -3.52 11.81 18.07
N PRO A 196 -4.37 12.36 17.18
CA PRO A 196 -4.19 12.20 15.74
C PRO A 196 -2.83 12.69 15.26
N GLU A 197 -2.28 13.76 15.84
CA GLU A 197 -0.98 14.34 15.51
C GLU A 197 0.21 13.39 15.66
N LYS A 198 0.08 12.38 16.53
CA LYS A 198 1.06 11.32 16.73
C LYS A 198 1.08 10.33 15.56
N PHE A 199 -0.01 10.18 14.83
CA PHE A 199 -0.17 9.13 13.82
C PHE A 199 -0.28 9.65 12.39
N ILE A 200 -0.75 10.88 12.19
CA ILE A 200 -1.00 11.44 10.87
C ILE A 200 -0.39 12.83 10.71
N TYR A 201 0.05 13.11 9.48
CA TYR A 201 0.56 14.42 9.09
C TYR A 201 -0.58 15.35 8.71
N GLN A 202 -0.47 16.63 9.09
CA GLN A 202 -1.27 17.67 8.45
C GLN A 202 -0.80 17.84 7.00
N ARG A 203 -1.74 18.08 6.08
CA ARG A 203 -1.50 18.09 4.63
C ARG A 203 -1.99 19.39 4.01
N LEU A 204 -1.58 20.52 4.57
CA LEU A 204 -2.01 21.86 4.15
C LEU A 204 -1.59 22.17 2.70
N ASP A 205 -0.44 21.67 2.26
CA ASP A 205 0.04 21.77 0.89
C ASP A 205 -0.88 21.04 -0.10
N VAL A 206 -1.22 19.78 0.22
CA VAL A 206 -2.16 18.98 -0.58
C VAL A 206 -3.55 19.60 -0.55
N ARG A 207 -4.01 20.13 0.59
CA ARG A 207 -5.27 20.88 0.66
C ARG A 207 -5.31 22.02 -0.34
N GLN A 208 -4.30 22.90 -0.29
CA GLN A 208 -4.22 24.06 -1.19
C GLN A 208 -4.18 23.63 -2.66
N TRP A 209 -3.51 22.52 -2.94
CA TRP A 209 -3.50 21.92 -4.27
C TRP A 209 -4.88 21.42 -4.71
N LEU A 210 -5.63 20.69 -3.86
CA LEU A 210 -7.00 20.27 -4.16
C LEU A 210 -7.92 21.48 -4.42
N GLU A 211 -7.78 22.55 -3.63
CA GLU A 211 -8.52 23.81 -3.86
C GLU A 211 -8.14 24.44 -5.21
N LYS A 212 -6.84 24.44 -5.59
CA LYS A 212 -6.37 24.92 -6.89
C LYS A 212 -6.96 24.07 -8.03
N LEU A 213 -6.99 22.74 -7.89
CA LEU A 213 -7.60 21.85 -8.88
C LEU A 213 -9.10 22.16 -9.08
N LYS A 214 -9.89 22.32 -8.01
CA LYS A 214 -11.31 22.72 -8.14
C LYS A 214 -11.45 24.07 -8.86
N LYS A 215 -10.63 25.07 -8.48
CA LYS A 215 -10.61 26.41 -9.13
C LYS A 215 -10.20 26.35 -10.61
N SER A 216 -9.45 25.33 -11.01
CA SER A 216 -9.02 25.07 -12.39
C SER A 216 -9.98 24.16 -13.17
N ASN A 217 -11.27 24.13 -12.79
CA ASN A 217 -12.34 23.37 -13.45
C ASN A 217 -12.08 21.85 -13.51
N LYS A 218 -11.43 21.28 -12.48
CA LYS A 218 -11.29 19.84 -12.32
C LYS A 218 -12.34 19.31 -11.36
N TYR A 219 -13.00 18.21 -11.73
CA TYR A 219 -13.87 17.48 -10.83
C TYR A 219 -13.05 16.53 -9.97
N LEU A 220 -13.30 16.55 -8.67
CA LEU A 220 -12.54 15.79 -7.67
C LEU A 220 -13.46 14.81 -6.98
N PHE A 221 -13.00 13.57 -6.78
CA PHE A 221 -13.75 12.59 -6.00
C PHE A 221 -12.85 11.83 -5.02
N LEU A 222 -13.41 11.50 -3.87
CA LEU A 222 -12.82 10.59 -2.89
C LEU A 222 -13.50 9.23 -3.03
N ALA A 223 -12.73 8.15 -3.15
CA ALA A 223 -13.23 6.78 -3.12
C ALA A 223 -12.35 5.92 -2.21
N THR A 224 -12.81 5.67 -0.98
CA THR A 224 -12.03 4.99 0.05
C THR A 224 -12.74 3.76 0.62
N ASN A 225 -11.97 2.76 1.05
CA ASN A 225 -12.50 1.60 1.75
C ASN A 225 -12.89 1.90 3.21
N SER A 226 -12.38 2.99 3.76
CA SER A 226 -12.67 3.45 5.11
C SER A 226 -14.14 3.86 5.25
N ARG A 227 -14.71 3.59 6.43
CA ARG A 227 -16.03 4.08 6.83
C ARG A 227 -16.02 5.60 7.00
N PHE A 228 -17.20 6.22 6.99
CA PHE A 228 -17.31 7.67 7.10
C PHE A 228 -16.74 8.22 8.42
N ASP A 229 -16.96 7.56 9.54
CA ASP A 229 -16.47 8.03 10.85
C ASP A 229 -14.94 8.10 10.93
N TYR A 230 -14.26 7.07 10.43
CA TYR A 230 -12.80 7.08 10.33
C TYR A 230 -12.32 8.07 9.26
N THR A 231 -12.96 8.08 8.09
CA THR A 231 -12.68 9.05 7.02
C THR A 231 -12.75 10.48 7.54
N ASN A 232 -13.81 10.80 8.27
CA ASN A 232 -14.03 12.13 8.83
C ASN A 232 -12.99 12.47 9.89
N LEU A 233 -12.62 11.54 10.78
CA LEU A 233 -11.54 11.75 11.76
C LEU A 233 -10.22 12.13 11.06
N LEU A 234 -9.81 11.34 10.07
CA LEU A 234 -8.54 11.52 9.38
C LEU A 234 -8.53 12.81 8.54
N ALA A 235 -9.56 13.00 7.72
CA ALA A 235 -9.65 14.14 6.82
C ALA A 235 -9.80 15.46 7.59
N THR A 236 -10.55 15.46 8.70
CA THR A 236 -10.68 16.64 9.57
C THR A 236 -9.32 17.07 10.12
N TYR A 237 -8.50 16.13 10.59
CA TYR A 237 -7.18 16.47 11.09
C TYR A 237 -6.21 16.89 9.96
N ALA A 238 -6.21 16.16 8.84
CA ALA A 238 -5.27 16.40 7.75
C ALA A 238 -5.55 17.69 6.99
N PHE A 239 -6.82 18.03 6.80
CA PHE A 239 -7.26 19.11 5.92
C PHE A 239 -8.12 20.17 6.63
N GLY A 240 -8.78 19.87 7.73
CA GLY A 240 -9.69 20.80 8.43
C GLY A 240 -11.16 20.35 8.41
N ASN A 241 -12.00 21.00 9.22
CA ASN A 241 -13.40 20.59 9.42
C ASN A 241 -14.27 20.65 8.14
N ASP A 242 -13.90 21.48 7.18
CA ASP A 242 -14.56 21.71 5.90
C ASP A 242 -13.97 20.84 4.77
N TRP A 243 -13.22 19.79 5.10
CA TRP A 243 -12.56 18.93 4.09
C TRP A 243 -13.50 18.38 3.02
N GLN A 244 -14.78 18.22 3.32
CA GLN A 244 -15.79 17.72 2.37
C GLN A 244 -15.91 18.64 1.15
N ASP A 245 -15.73 19.96 1.35
CA ASP A 245 -15.79 20.97 0.29
C ASP A 245 -14.65 20.83 -0.73
N LEU A 246 -13.61 20.06 -0.41
CA LEU A 246 -12.49 19.75 -1.31
C LEU A 246 -12.88 18.76 -2.41
N PHE A 247 -14.02 18.09 -2.31
CA PHE A 247 -14.47 17.08 -3.27
C PHE A 247 -15.83 17.45 -3.86
N HIS A 248 -16.15 16.91 -5.03
CA HIS A 248 -17.49 17.02 -5.62
C HIS A 248 -18.30 15.74 -5.37
N LEU A 249 -17.63 14.61 -5.20
CA LEU A 249 -18.21 13.32 -4.81
C LEU A 249 -17.35 12.65 -3.74
N ILE A 250 -17.99 12.12 -2.71
CA ILE A 250 -17.35 11.40 -1.61
C ILE A 250 -17.98 10.02 -1.50
N ILE A 251 -17.18 8.97 -1.69
CA ILE A 251 -17.58 7.57 -1.65
C ILE A 251 -16.75 6.87 -0.58
N VAL A 252 -17.37 6.55 0.55
CA VAL A 252 -16.79 5.77 1.65
C VAL A 252 -17.21 4.30 1.52
N ASP A 253 -16.61 3.39 2.30
CA ASP A 253 -16.95 1.96 2.24
C ASP A 253 -16.99 1.39 0.80
N CYS A 254 -16.08 1.87 -0.05
CA CYS A 254 -16.08 1.62 -1.48
C CYS A 254 -15.91 0.13 -1.83
N LYS A 255 -15.23 -0.64 -0.96
CA LYS A 255 -14.83 -2.05 -1.12
C LYS A 255 -14.04 -2.32 -2.42
N LYS A 256 -13.01 -1.53 -2.69
CA LYS A 256 -11.95 -1.87 -3.65
C LYS A 256 -11.28 -3.19 -3.21
N PRO A 257 -10.91 -4.10 -4.13
CA PRO A 257 -10.94 -3.97 -5.59
C PRO A 257 -12.33 -4.10 -6.23
N SER A 258 -13.34 -4.64 -5.53
CA SER A 258 -14.65 -4.94 -6.12
C SER A 258 -15.30 -3.73 -6.78
N PHE A 259 -15.02 -2.52 -6.31
CA PHE A 259 -15.44 -1.27 -6.96
C PHE A 259 -15.04 -1.16 -8.43
N PHE A 260 -13.85 -1.63 -8.79
CA PHE A 260 -13.36 -1.55 -10.16
C PHE A 260 -13.77 -2.75 -11.03
N LEU A 261 -14.30 -3.83 -10.44
CA LEU A 261 -14.59 -5.06 -11.19
C LEU A 261 -15.89 -4.93 -11.99
N SER A 262 -15.82 -5.22 -13.29
CA SER A 262 -16.91 -5.07 -14.27
C SER A 262 -18.12 -5.98 -14.05
N ASN A 263 -18.01 -7.01 -13.21
CA ASN A 263 -19.12 -7.92 -12.88
C ASN A 263 -19.96 -7.45 -11.68
N THR A 264 -19.73 -6.24 -11.17
CA THR A 264 -20.41 -5.71 -9.98
C THR A 264 -21.55 -4.73 -10.27
N THR A 265 -22.06 -4.67 -11.51
CA THR A 265 -23.16 -3.76 -11.96
C THR A 265 -24.45 -3.82 -11.12
N LYS A 266 -24.61 -4.79 -10.22
CA LYS A 266 -25.71 -4.85 -9.25
C LYS A 266 -25.46 -4.08 -7.95
N ARG A 267 -24.26 -3.53 -7.75
CA ARG A 267 -23.88 -2.83 -6.52
C ARG A 267 -24.17 -1.35 -6.67
N LEU A 268 -25.41 -0.99 -6.33
CA LEU A 268 -25.87 0.40 -6.31
C LEU A 268 -25.08 1.23 -5.30
N PHE A 269 -25.00 2.53 -5.58
CA PHE A 269 -24.56 3.50 -4.59
C PHE A 269 -25.60 3.62 -3.48
N HIS A 270 -25.10 3.79 -2.27
CA HIS A 270 -25.88 4.08 -1.09
C HIS A 270 -25.59 5.52 -0.64
N ARG A 271 -26.53 6.18 0.03
CA ARG A 271 -26.37 7.54 0.57
C ARG A 271 -26.92 7.62 1.99
N SER A 272 -26.16 8.24 2.90
CA SER A 272 -26.67 8.58 4.24
C SER A 272 -27.67 9.74 4.14
N ILE A 273 -28.82 9.63 4.79
CA ILE A 273 -29.87 10.68 4.75
C ILE A 273 -29.97 11.51 6.03
N ASP A 274 -29.41 11.02 7.14
CA ASP A 274 -29.40 11.71 8.44
C ASP A 274 -28.19 11.28 9.29
N ASN A 275 -28.11 11.81 10.51
CA ASN A 275 -27.10 11.46 11.51
C ASN A 275 -27.41 10.13 12.22
N ASP A 276 -28.56 9.51 11.96
CA ASP A 276 -29.05 8.29 12.62
C ASP A 276 -28.75 7.01 11.82
N ASN A 277 -27.80 7.10 10.87
CA ASN A 277 -27.36 6.00 9.99
C ASN A 277 -28.46 5.43 9.09
N ASN A 278 -29.50 6.20 8.76
CA ASN A 278 -30.42 5.76 7.72
C ASN A 278 -29.72 5.84 6.35
N ILE A 279 -29.60 4.68 5.69
CA ILE A 279 -28.94 4.53 4.40
C ILE A 279 -29.98 4.13 3.36
N ILE A 280 -30.03 4.85 2.25
CA ILE A 280 -30.88 4.51 1.09
C ILE A 280 -30.00 4.14 -0.10
N SER A 281 -30.46 3.22 -0.94
CA SER A 281 -29.90 3.04 -2.28
C SER A 281 -30.32 4.20 -3.18
N VAL A 282 -29.41 4.69 -4.01
CA VAL A 282 -29.62 5.82 -4.92
C VAL A 282 -29.28 5.42 -6.35
N THR A 283 -30.02 5.98 -7.31
CA THR A 283 -29.75 5.78 -8.73
C THR A 283 -28.65 6.71 -9.23
N ASN A 284 -28.12 6.45 -10.42
CA ASN A 284 -27.16 7.37 -11.07
C ASN A 284 -27.78 8.76 -11.27
N ASP A 285 -29.06 8.84 -11.66
CA ASP A 285 -29.80 10.11 -11.82
C ASP A 285 -29.92 10.88 -10.49
N ASP A 286 -30.13 10.18 -9.38
CA ASP A 286 -30.17 10.80 -8.04
C ASP A 286 -28.83 11.43 -7.66
N ILE A 287 -27.71 10.77 -8.03
CA ILE A 287 -26.36 11.30 -7.79
C ILE A 287 -26.13 12.54 -8.63
N ILE A 288 -26.47 12.51 -9.92
CA ILE A 288 -26.28 13.64 -10.84
C ILE A 288 -27.12 14.84 -10.42
N LYS A 289 -28.39 14.64 -10.08
CA LYS A 289 -29.28 15.71 -9.58
C LYS A 289 -28.78 16.35 -8.28
N ASN A 290 -27.99 15.61 -7.50
CA ASN A 290 -27.45 16.04 -6.22
C ASN A 290 -25.93 16.18 -6.22
N PHE A 291 -25.34 16.36 -7.40
CA PHE A 291 -23.90 16.55 -7.55
C PHE A 291 -23.43 17.81 -6.78
N ASP A 292 -22.25 17.72 -6.17
CA ASP A 292 -21.61 18.81 -5.40
C ASP A 292 -22.45 19.33 -4.20
N LYS A 293 -23.26 18.45 -3.59
CA LYS A 293 -24.05 18.75 -2.36
C LYS A 293 -23.41 18.21 -1.07
N ASN A 294 -22.13 17.83 -1.10
CA ASN A 294 -21.42 17.21 0.03
C ASN A 294 -22.11 15.97 0.62
N TYR A 295 -22.91 15.27 -0.19
CA TYR A 295 -23.48 14.00 0.23
C TYR A 295 -22.40 12.91 0.31
N ILE A 296 -22.52 12.10 1.36
CA ILE A 296 -21.66 10.95 1.58
C ILE A 296 -22.33 9.72 0.98
N TYR A 297 -21.69 9.19 -0.05
CA TYR A 297 -22.09 7.95 -0.71
C TYR A 297 -21.27 6.78 -0.20
N SER A 298 -21.79 5.57 -0.37
CA SER A 298 -21.04 4.34 -0.13
C SER A 298 -21.33 3.25 -1.16
N LEU A 299 -20.48 2.22 -1.19
CA LEU A 299 -20.55 1.13 -2.16
C LEU A 299 -20.41 1.62 -3.62
N GLY A 300 -21.34 1.28 -4.50
CA GLY A 300 -21.29 1.63 -5.93
C GLY A 300 -20.28 0.81 -6.75
N ASN A 301 -20.03 1.22 -7.98
CA ASN A 301 -19.00 0.64 -8.84
C ASN A 301 -18.46 1.69 -9.82
N SER A 302 -17.28 1.42 -10.39
CA SER A 302 -16.59 2.37 -11.28
C SER A 302 -17.28 2.54 -12.62
N GLU A 303 -18.04 1.55 -13.10
CA GLU A 303 -18.78 1.64 -14.36
C GLU A 303 -19.91 2.67 -14.23
N ASP A 304 -20.76 2.53 -13.20
CA ASP A 304 -21.80 3.51 -12.87
C ASP A 304 -21.20 4.89 -12.56
N LEU A 305 -20.10 4.94 -11.80
CA LEU A 305 -19.41 6.21 -11.53
C LEU A 305 -18.95 6.87 -12.84
N HIS A 306 -18.39 6.10 -13.77
CA HIS A 306 -17.94 6.63 -15.04
C HIS A 306 -19.11 7.13 -15.90
N LEU A 307 -20.27 6.45 -15.89
CA LEU A 307 -21.49 6.95 -16.54
C LEU A 307 -21.97 8.27 -15.93
N ILE A 308 -21.96 8.39 -14.60
CA ILE A 308 -22.28 9.62 -13.88
C ILE A 308 -21.32 10.76 -14.30
N MET A 309 -20.02 10.48 -14.30
CA MET A 309 -18.98 11.43 -14.71
C MET A 309 -19.17 11.88 -16.16
N SER A 310 -19.52 10.97 -17.06
CA SER A 310 -19.77 11.28 -18.48
C SER A 310 -20.95 12.22 -18.67
N GLN A 311 -22.03 12.02 -17.90
CA GLN A 311 -23.20 12.91 -17.95
C GLN A 311 -22.90 14.28 -17.35
N ILE A 312 -22.16 14.36 -16.24
CA ILE A 312 -21.74 15.64 -15.63
C ILE A 312 -20.78 16.41 -16.57
N SER A 313 -19.82 15.72 -17.19
CA SER A 313 -18.85 16.32 -18.10
C SER A 313 -19.40 16.60 -19.50
N ASN A 314 -20.57 16.06 -19.86
CA ASN A 314 -21.14 16.07 -21.22
C ASN A 314 -20.20 15.51 -22.31
N LYS A 315 -19.35 14.55 -21.95
CA LYS A 315 -18.41 13.85 -22.84
C LYS A 315 -17.89 12.59 -22.14
N ASP A 316 -17.18 11.73 -22.87
CA ASP A 316 -16.38 10.65 -22.26
C ASP A 316 -15.16 11.28 -21.54
N PRO A 317 -15.09 11.24 -20.20
CA PRO A 317 -14.11 12.00 -19.44
C PRO A 317 -12.77 11.27 -19.32
N ILE A 318 -11.68 12.03 -19.35
CA ILE A 318 -10.37 11.49 -18.96
C ILE A 318 -10.30 11.49 -17.43
N VAL A 319 -10.16 10.30 -16.82
CA VAL A 319 -10.10 10.12 -15.37
C VAL A 319 -8.72 9.63 -14.97
N ILE A 320 -8.12 10.21 -13.94
CA ILE A 320 -6.98 9.65 -13.21
C ILE A 320 -7.38 9.35 -11.78
N TYR A 321 -6.97 8.20 -11.24
CA TYR A 321 -7.16 7.83 -9.85
C TYR A 321 -5.81 7.61 -9.17
N PHE A 322 -5.63 8.22 -8.00
CA PHE A 322 -4.47 8.03 -7.14
C PHE A 322 -4.81 7.07 -5.99
N GLY A 323 -3.99 6.05 -5.77
CA GLY A 323 -4.09 5.11 -4.65
C GLY A 323 -2.72 4.55 -4.27
N ASP A 324 -2.58 3.98 -3.09
CA ASP A 324 -1.33 3.36 -2.62
C ASP A 324 -1.35 1.83 -2.76
N HIS A 325 -2.55 1.23 -2.80
CA HIS A 325 -2.68 -0.21 -2.80
C HIS A 325 -2.53 -0.76 -4.23
N ILE A 326 -1.33 -1.25 -4.52
CA ILE A 326 -0.90 -1.76 -5.84
C ILE A 326 -1.91 -2.76 -6.45
N LYS A 327 -2.40 -3.73 -5.68
CA LYS A 327 -3.40 -4.70 -6.17
C LYS A 327 -4.81 -4.11 -6.27
N SER A 328 -5.35 -3.52 -5.20
CA SER A 328 -6.77 -3.16 -5.13
C SER A 328 -7.12 -1.85 -5.82
N ASP A 329 -6.19 -0.89 -5.85
CA ASP A 329 -6.38 0.42 -6.46
C ASP A 329 -5.84 0.48 -7.87
N ILE A 330 -4.66 -0.09 -8.11
CA ILE A 330 -3.91 0.14 -9.36
C ILE A 330 -4.17 -0.99 -10.36
N ASN A 331 -3.84 -2.24 -10.01
CA ASN A 331 -4.04 -3.37 -10.91
C ASN A 331 -5.51 -3.58 -11.26
N ALA A 332 -6.40 -3.58 -10.26
CA ALA A 332 -7.84 -3.73 -10.49
C ALA A 332 -8.42 -2.63 -11.39
N LEU A 333 -8.04 -1.36 -11.17
CA LEU A 333 -8.43 -0.25 -12.03
C LEU A 333 -7.89 -0.41 -13.46
N LYS A 334 -6.59 -0.69 -13.60
CA LYS A 334 -5.92 -0.80 -14.90
C LYS A 334 -6.50 -1.93 -15.76
N ARG A 335 -6.92 -3.03 -15.15
CA ARG A 335 -7.50 -4.19 -15.85
C ARG A 335 -8.96 -4.01 -16.27
N ASN A 336 -9.72 -3.20 -15.54
CA ASN A 336 -11.18 -3.17 -15.68
C ASN A 336 -11.74 -1.81 -16.10
N THR A 337 -10.92 -0.77 -16.18
CA THR A 337 -11.33 0.58 -16.56
C THR A 337 -10.37 1.19 -17.58
N ASN A 338 -10.78 2.27 -18.24
CA ASN A 338 -9.90 3.09 -19.07
C ASN A 338 -9.25 4.25 -18.29
N TRP A 339 -9.32 4.24 -16.96
CA TRP A 339 -8.79 5.31 -16.13
C TRP A 339 -7.27 5.23 -16.07
N LEU A 340 -6.63 6.39 -15.91
CA LEU A 340 -5.22 6.50 -15.60
C LEU A 340 -5.00 6.15 -14.13
N ALA A 341 -3.86 5.54 -13.83
CA ALA A 341 -3.55 4.97 -12.54
C ALA A 341 -2.30 5.64 -11.99
N GLY A 342 -2.46 6.48 -10.98
CA GLY A 342 -1.36 7.06 -10.20
C GLY A 342 -1.14 6.25 -8.94
N VAL A 343 0.05 5.71 -8.72
CA VAL A 343 0.39 4.97 -7.51
C VAL A 343 1.20 5.83 -6.55
N ILE A 344 0.83 5.80 -5.27
CA ILE A 344 1.62 6.35 -4.18
C ILE A 344 2.52 5.25 -3.60
N VAL A 345 3.83 5.49 -3.60
CA VAL A 345 4.86 4.56 -3.15
C VAL A 345 5.83 5.34 -2.26
N GLU A 346 5.53 5.41 -0.95
CA GLU A 346 6.30 6.20 0.02
C GLU A 346 7.79 5.80 0.07
N GLU A 347 8.12 4.56 -0.34
CA GLU A 347 9.48 4.07 -0.48
C GLU A 347 10.35 4.95 -1.37
N LEU A 348 9.77 5.66 -2.34
CA LEU A 348 10.50 6.62 -3.19
C LEU A 348 11.12 7.80 -2.43
N GLU A 349 10.75 8.06 -1.17
CA GLU A 349 11.39 9.12 -0.36
C GLU A 349 12.76 8.70 0.21
N TYR A 350 13.01 7.40 0.36
CA TYR A 350 14.21 6.88 1.00
C TYR A 350 14.93 5.81 0.18
N ASP A 351 14.31 5.23 -0.84
CA ASP A 351 14.88 4.20 -1.72
C ASP A 351 14.92 4.70 -3.18
N ILE A 352 15.87 4.17 -3.96
CA ILE A 352 16.23 4.65 -5.30
C ILE A 352 15.93 3.54 -6.31
N PRO A 353 14.90 3.70 -7.16
CA PRO A 353 14.54 2.68 -8.16
C PRO A 353 15.54 2.62 -9.34
N PRO A 354 15.68 1.46 -10.02
CA PRO A 354 16.64 1.29 -11.12
C PRO A 354 16.40 2.19 -12.35
N THR A 355 15.14 2.51 -12.64
CA THR A 355 14.75 3.13 -13.92
C THR A 355 13.78 4.30 -13.81
N ILE A 356 13.47 4.80 -12.60
CA ILE A 356 12.80 6.11 -12.52
C ILE A 356 13.87 7.16 -12.78
N ILE A 357 13.81 7.75 -13.97
CA ILE A 357 14.69 8.83 -14.43
C ILE A 357 14.72 9.91 -13.34
N HIS A 358 15.82 9.95 -12.60
CA HIS A 358 16.02 10.96 -11.57
C HIS A 358 16.15 12.34 -12.21
N THR A 359 15.49 13.31 -11.58
CA THR A 359 15.87 14.73 -11.56
C THR A 359 17.24 14.91 -10.86
N THR A 360 18.29 14.22 -11.34
CA THR A 360 19.65 14.30 -10.76
C THR A 360 20.38 15.61 -11.08
N LYS A 361 19.77 16.57 -11.77
CA LYS A 361 20.43 17.86 -12.08
C LYS A 361 20.22 18.97 -11.03
N HIS A 362 19.28 18.86 -10.10
CA HIS A 362 19.19 19.86 -9.01
C HIS A 362 20.06 19.55 -7.79
N TYR A 363 20.57 18.33 -7.65
CA TYR A 363 21.63 18.01 -6.67
C TYR A 363 23.06 18.16 -7.23
N LYS A 364 23.22 18.39 -8.54
CA LYS A 364 24.52 18.59 -9.20
C LYS A 364 24.95 20.06 -9.24
N SER A 365 25.00 20.69 -8.08
CA SER A 365 25.90 21.83 -7.87
C SER A 365 26.49 21.79 -6.47
N ASN A 366 27.16 20.68 -6.14
CA ASN A 366 28.51 20.72 -5.60
C ASN A 366 29.09 19.30 -5.59
N GLN A 367 30.35 19.22 -5.99
CA GLN A 367 31.14 18.00 -6.13
C GLN A 367 31.03 17.10 -4.89
N LEU A 368 30.43 15.93 -5.05
CA LEU A 368 30.75 14.76 -4.24
C LEU A 368 30.88 13.59 -5.22
N SER A 369 32.05 12.95 -5.15
CA SER A 369 32.25 11.55 -5.50
C SER A 369 30.99 10.75 -5.19
N ILE A 370 30.67 9.79 -6.05
CA ILE A 370 29.65 8.77 -5.78
C ILE A 370 30.09 8.04 -4.51
N ASN A 371 29.71 8.58 -3.35
CA ASN A 371 29.97 7.99 -2.05
C ASN A 371 28.93 6.88 -1.91
N ASN A 372 29.41 5.67 -1.66
CA ASN A 372 28.65 4.52 -1.17
C ASN A 372 27.80 4.82 0.10
N GLU A 373 27.87 6.04 0.66
CA GLU A 373 27.11 6.51 1.82
C GLU A 373 25.64 6.89 1.52
N LEU A 374 25.24 7.06 0.26
CA LEU A 374 23.82 7.32 -0.05
C LEU A 374 22.99 6.03 -0.05
N TYR A 375 23.61 4.90 -0.39
CA TYR A 375 23.01 3.58 -0.21
C TYR A 375 22.79 3.28 1.29
N THR A 376 23.71 3.68 2.18
CA THR A 376 23.62 3.38 3.64
C THR A 376 22.50 4.08 4.39
N LYS A 377 21.75 4.99 3.76
CA LYS A 377 20.57 5.63 4.36
C LYS A 377 19.25 5.17 3.76
N GLY A 378 19.30 4.35 2.71
CA GLY A 378 18.17 4.06 1.84
C GLY A 378 17.72 2.61 1.86
N ASN A 379 17.65 2.00 3.04
CA ASN A 379 16.82 0.83 3.35
C ASN A 379 17.00 0.57 4.86
N HIS A 380 15.94 0.74 5.66
CA HIS A 380 16.06 0.56 7.11
C HIS A 380 16.05 -0.90 7.56
N SER A 381 15.85 -1.87 6.65
CA SER A 381 15.84 -3.28 7.04
C SER A 381 17.25 -3.83 7.26
N LYS A 382 17.45 -4.50 8.40
CA LYS A 382 18.64 -5.31 8.68
C LYS A 382 18.68 -6.64 7.93
N TYR A 383 17.54 -7.11 7.43
CA TYR A 383 17.38 -8.50 6.96
C TYR A 383 17.08 -8.59 5.46
N PHE A 384 16.45 -7.58 4.88
CA PHE A 384 15.91 -7.59 3.53
C PHE A 384 16.51 -6.49 2.65
N SER A 385 16.60 -6.71 1.34
CA SER A 385 17.06 -5.71 0.39
C SER A 385 15.99 -4.65 0.11
N SER A 386 16.38 -3.64 -0.68
CA SER A 386 15.54 -2.51 -1.06
C SER A 386 14.20 -2.95 -1.66
N PHE A 387 13.19 -2.08 -1.56
CA PHE A 387 11.87 -2.33 -2.14
C PHE A 387 11.93 -2.39 -3.66
N PHE A 388 12.78 -1.57 -4.29
CA PHE A 388 12.86 -1.47 -5.75
C PHE A 388 13.89 -2.41 -6.40
N THR A 389 14.89 -2.84 -5.65
CA THR A 389 16.07 -3.50 -6.21
C THR A 389 16.30 -4.90 -5.64
N SER A 390 16.93 -5.74 -6.46
CA SER A 390 17.40 -7.06 -6.08
C SER A 390 18.89 -7.19 -6.46
N PRO A 391 19.71 -7.93 -5.69
CA PRO A 391 21.11 -8.18 -6.05
C PRO A 391 21.23 -8.97 -7.38
N SER A 392 22.13 -8.62 -8.32
CA SER A 392 22.33 -9.42 -9.56
C SER A 392 22.89 -10.81 -9.30
N ASP A 393 23.79 -10.91 -8.33
CA ASP A 393 24.39 -12.17 -7.94
C ASP A 393 23.70 -12.62 -6.66
N SER A 394 23.40 -13.91 -6.59
CA SER A 394 22.80 -14.60 -5.45
C SER A 394 23.75 -14.65 -4.23
N ILE A 395 24.42 -13.53 -3.93
CA ILE A 395 25.26 -13.32 -2.77
C ILE A 395 24.32 -13.06 -1.60
N ILE A 396 24.14 -14.09 -0.80
CA ILE A 396 23.43 -14.02 0.47
C ILE A 396 24.44 -13.65 1.55
N PHE A 397 24.05 -12.68 2.38
CA PHE A 397 24.77 -12.26 3.56
C PHE A 397 25.03 -13.45 4.49
N ASP A 398 26.29 -13.64 4.87
CA ASP A 398 26.77 -14.77 5.66
C ASP A 398 26.13 -14.80 7.06
N ASN A 399 25.73 -15.99 7.54
CA ASN A 399 25.00 -16.23 8.81
C ASN A 399 25.86 -16.08 10.08
N ASP A 400 26.95 -15.32 10.04
CA ASP A 400 27.89 -15.22 11.14
C ASP A 400 27.37 -14.20 12.17
N GLU A 401 26.80 -14.66 13.29
CA GLU A 401 26.25 -13.84 14.40
C GLU A 401 27.22 -12.75 14.89
N THR A 402 28.53 -12.96 14.70
CA THR A 402 29.60 -12.01 15.06
C THR A 402 29.85 -10.91 14.01
N LYS A 403 29.26 -11.02 12.81
CA LYS A 403 29.37 -10.06 11.70
C LYS A 403 28.07 -9.35 11.36
N PHE A 404 26.93 -9.68 11.98
CA PHE A 404 25.65 -8.99 11.75
C PHE A 404 25.70 -7.48 12.05
N GLU A 405 26.59 -7.03 12.95
CA GLU A 405 26.83 -5.60 13.18
C GLU A 405 27.66 -4.91 12.07
N GLN A 406 28.25 -5.69 11.15
CA GLN A 406 29.12 -5.21 10.07
C GLN A 406 28.57 -5.48 8.66
N THR A 407 27.49 -6.26 8.53
CA THR A 407 26.80 -6.44 7.25
C THR A 407 25.95 -5.20 6.96
N ASN A 408 26.55 -4.22 6.31
CA ASN A 408 25.80 -3.21 5.60
C ASN A 408 25.05 -3.92 4.45
N PRO A 409 23.70 -3.97 4.44
CA PRO A 409 22.92 -4.63 3.40
C PRO A 409 23.18 -4.04 2.00
N ASP A 410 23.85 -2.88 1.93
CA ASP A 410 24.25 -2.22 0.69
C ASP A 410 25.76 -2.19 0.43
N ALA A 411 26.58 -2.88 1.23
CA ALA A 411 28.02 -2.93 0.95
C ALA A 411 28.30 -3.84 -0.25
N LEU A 412 28.59 -3.20 -1.40
CA LEU A 412 29.10 -3.80 -2.64
C LEU A 412 28.15 -4.83 -3.27
N LEU A 413 26.88 -4.46 -3.49
CA LEU A 413 25.99 -5.21 -4.37
C LEU A 413 26.49 -5.11 -5.84
N PRO A 414 26.74 -6.23 -6.54
CA PRO A 414 26.92 -6.21 -7.98
C PRO A 414 25.60 -5.80 -8.68
N ALA A 415 25.65 -5.53 -9.99
CA ALA A 415 24.59 -4.93 -10.82
C ALA A 415 23.15 -5.11 -10.28
N LEU A 416 22.49 -4.03 -9.86
CA LEU A 416 21.13 -4.15 -9.30
C LEU A 416 20.13 -4.54 -10.39
N THR A 417 19.34 -5.59 -10.15
CA THR A 417 18.15 -5.93 -10.94
C THR A 417 16.90 -5.35 -10.29
N SER A 418 15.79 -5.37 -11.00
CA SER A 418 14.49 -4.93 -10.51
C SER A 418 13.90 -5.94 -9.52
N SER A 419 13.25 -5.47 -8.46
CA SER A 419 12.43 -6.35 -7.61
C SER A 419 11.14 -6.75 -8.34
N TYR A 420 10.52 -7.84 -7.90
CA TYR A 420 9.22 -8.28 -8.41
C TYR A 420 8.18 -7.17 -8.36
N TRP A 421 8.11 -6.46 -7.24
CA TRP A 421 7.09 -5.42 -7.01
C TRP A 421 7.36 -4.13 -7.77
N TYR A 422 8.62 -3.78 -8.01
CA TYR A 422 8.94 -2.70 -8.93
C TYR A 422 8.48 -3.02 -10.37
N THR A 423 8.73 -4.24 -10.84
CA THR A 423 8.23 -4.70 -12.14
C THR A 423 6.69 -4.73 -12.18
N TYR A 424 6.06 -5.15 -11.09
CA TYR A 424 4.60 -5.13 -10.95
C TYR A 424 4.02 -3.71 -11.02
N ILE A 425 4.61 -2.76 -10.27
CA ILE A 425 4.18 -1.35 -10.27
C ILE A 425 4.31 -0.78 -11.68
N THR A 426 5.47 -0.91 -12.31
CA THR A 426 5.72 -0.35 -13.66
C THR A 426 4.81 -0.96 -14.72
N LYS A 427 4.38 -2.22 -14.56
CA LYS A 427 3.40 -2.87 -15.44
C LYS A 427 1.98 -2.30 -15.31
N HIS A 428 1.57 -1.88 -14.11
CA HIS A 428 0.17 -1.55 -13.81
C HIS A 428 -0.11 -0.06 -13.58
N ALA A 429 0.85 0.71 -13.08
CA ALA A 429 0.72 2.14 -12.85
C ALA A 429 1.12 2.94 -14.08
N HIS A 430 0.40 4.03 -14.33
CA HIS A 430 0.77 5.02 -15.33
C HIS A 430 1.73 6.07 -14.76
N LEU A 431 1.61 6.41 -13.47
CA LEU A 431 2.46 7.40 -12.80
C LEU A 431 2.76 6.92 -11.38
N SER A 432 4.01 7.04 -10.91
CA SER A 432 4.41 6.72 -9.54
C SER A 432 4.93 7.95 -8.83
N LEU A 433 4.49 8.17 -7.60
CA LEU A 433 4.88 9.31 -6.78
C LEU A 433 5.18 8.83 -5.37
N SER A 434 6.14 9.48 -4.70
CA SER A 434 6.38 9.22 -3.28
C SER A 434 5.21 9.65 -2.42
N CYS A 435 4.62 10.81 -2.73
CA CYS A 435 3.41 11.33 -2.13
C CYS A 435 2.81 12.44 -3.01
N LEU A 436 1.55 12.81 -2.76
CA LEU A 436 0.87 13.88 -3.52
C LEU A 436 1.50 15.28 -3.33
N SER A 437 2.31 15.48 -2.29
CA SER A 437 3.07 16.72 -2.10
C SER A 437 4.05 16.98 -3.24
N VAL A 438 4.49 15.93 -3.95
CA VAL A 438 5.31 16.05 -5.16
C VAL A 438 4.56 16.84 -6.23
N LEU A 439 3.30 16.49 -6.50
CA LEU A 439 2.45 17.24 -7.44
C LEU A 439 2.09 18.63 -6.90
N ALA A 440 1.71 18.71 -5.63
CA ALA A 440 1.27 19.96 -5.01
C ALA A 440 2.33 21.08 -5.07
N ASN A 441 3.60 20.72 -4.83
CA ASN A 441 4.66 21.70 -4.62
C ASN A 441 5.58 21.92 -5.82
N HIS A 442 5.60 21.00 -6.80
CA HIS A 442 6.61 21.02 -7.86
C HIS A 442 6.06 21.08 -9.29
N PHE A 443 4.76 20.82 -9.49
CA PHE A 443 4.20 20.74 -10.83
C PHE A 443 2.95 21.58 -10.98
N ASP A 444 2.95 22.44 -12.00
CA ASP A 444 1.73 23.07 -12.47
C ASP A 444 0.84 22.08 -13.21
N LEU A 445 -0.44 22.41 -13.31
CA LEU A 445 -1.44 21.55 -13.91
C LEU A 445 -1.12 21.17 -15.36
N ASP A 446 -0.45 22.06 -16.10
CA ASP A 446 -0.08 21.87 -17.51
C ASP A 446 1.26 21.16 -17.73
N HIS A 447 1.96 20.78 -16.64
CA HIS A 447 3.23 20.06 -16.74
C HIS A 447 3.06 18.75 -17.53
N GLN A 448 3.96 18.53 -18.49
CA GLN A 448 3.94 17.37 -19.37
C GLN A 448 4.87 16.28 -18.82
N PHE A 449 4.29 15.22 -18.27
CA PHE A 449 4.98 13.99 -17.96
C PHE A 449 5.23 13.21 -19.25
N GLU A 450 6.44 12.70 -19.46
CA GLU A 450 6.76 11.92 -20.66
C GLU A 450 6.49 10.44 -20.48
N HIS A 451 6.00 9.80 -21.53
CA HIS A 451 5.80 8.36 -21.53
C HIS A 451 7.12 7.65 -21.88
N ASP A 452 7.73 6.99 -20.90
CA ASP A 452 8.84 6.07 -21.14
C ASP A 452 8.33 4.88 -21.99
N GLN A 453 8.88 4.73 -23.19
CA GLN A 453 8.46 3.67 -24.12
C GLN A 453 8.84 2.27 -23.63
N GLN A 454 9.87 2.14 -22.79
CA GLN A 454 10.33 0.85 -22.28
C GLN A 454 9.42 0.38 -21.14
N THR A 455 9.15 1.25 -20.17
CA THR A 455 8.34 0.91 -18.98
C THR A 455 6.84 1.16 -19.17
N LYS A 456 6.45 1.90 -20.22
CA LYS A 456 5.08 2.44 -20.42
C LYS A 456 4.59 3.31 -19.26
N HIS A 457 5.53 3.87 -18.52
CA HIS A 457 5.30 4.68 -17.33
C HIS A 457 5.53 6.16 -17.65
N PHE A 458 4.71 7.04 -17.08
CA PHE A 458 4.94 8.46 -17.16
C PHE A 458 6.02 8.86 -16.16
N VAL A 459 7.06 9.51 -16.66
CA VAL A 459 8.20 10.01 -15.91
C VAL A 459 8.20 11.53 -15.90
N ILE A 460 8.74 12.10 -14.82
CA ILE A 460 8.97 13.54 -14.71
C ILE A 460 10.12 13.91 -15.66
N LEU A 461 9.83 14.79 -16.62
CA LEU A 461 10.86 15.42 -17.44
C LEU A 461 11.59 16.53 -16.67
N HIS A 462 12.86 16.73 -17.02
CA HIS A 462 13.72 17.82 -16.55
C HIS A 462 13.15 19.22 -16.73
#